data_AF-A0A126NWN0-F1
#
_entry.id   AF-A0A126NWN0-F1
#
_cell.length_a   1.000
_cell.length_b   1.000
_cell.length_c   1.000
_cell.angle_alpha   90.00
_cell.angle_beta   90.00
_cell.angle_gamma   90.00
#
_symmetry.space_group_name_H-M   'P 1'
#
loop_
_entity.id
_entity.type
_entity.pdbx_description
1 polymer ?
#
loop_
_entity_poly.entity_id
_entity_poly.type
_entity_poly.pdbx_seq_one_letter_code
_entity_poly.pdbx_strand_id
1 'polypeptide(L)' 'MSSSSHQPFATFLFEYRHDGDEWAFTIQAKDAADARERLKALTWARYQGQLVAVVPAAAGPLAKAAVWLRNAFVK' A
#
# COMPACT_ATOMS: atom_id res chain seq x y z
N MET A 1 2.45 25.38 12.94
CA MET A 1 1.71 24.71 11.85
C MET A 1 2.71 24.45 10.74
N SER A 2 3.27 23.24 10.68
CA SER A 2 4.38 22.92 9.77
C SER A 2 3.86 22.67 8.36
N SER A 3 4.23 23.56 7.44
CA SER A 3 3.96 23.50 6.01
C SER A 3 4.49 22.19 5.43
N SER A 4 3.59 21.31 5.00
CA SER A 4 3.94 20.07 4.30
C SER A 4 4.35 20.43 2.87
N SER A 5 5.65 20.51 2.60
CA SER A 5 6.16 20.65 1.24
C SER A 5 5.80 19.40 0.42
N HIS A 6 4.88 19.56 -0.54
CA HIS A 6 4.44 18.50 -1.43
C HIS A 6 5.54 18.23 -2.47
N GLN A 7 6.59 17.50 -2.08
CA GLN A 7 7.55 16.95 -3.04
C GLN A 7 6.82 15.91 -3.91
N PRO A 8 6.81 16.04 -5.25
CA PRO A 8 6.18 15.06 -6.12
C PRO A 8 6.88 13.71 -5.96
N PHE A 9 6.11 12.66 -5.66
CA PHE A 9 6.64 11.30 -5.61
C PHE A 9 6.83 10.77 -7.04
N ALA A 10 7.97 10.14 -7.30
CA ALA A 10 8.25 9.39 -8.53
C ALA A 10 8.02 7.89 -8.32
N THR A 11 7.71 7.18 -9.41
CA THR A 11 7.52 5.73 -9.42
C THR A 11 8.84 5.01 -9.70
N PHE A 12 9.25 4.12 -8.80
CA PHE A 12 10.45 3.29 -8.95
C PHE A 12 10.05 1.81 -9.07
N LEU A 13 10.61 1.10 -10.05
CA LEU A 13 10.37 -0.32 -10.32
C LEU A 13 11.43 -1.18 -9.64
N PHE A 14 11.00 -2.28 -9.03
CA PHE A 14 11.86 -3.29 -8.41
C PHE A 14 11.45 -4.68 -8.88
N GLU A 15 12.45 -5.55 -9.02
CA GLU A 15 12.28 -6.95 -9.42
C GLU A 15 12.79 -7.88 -8.32
N TYR A 16 12.15 -9.04 -8.18
CA TYR A 16 12.57 -10.10 -7.26
C TYR A 16 12.21 -11.47 -7.83
N ARG A 17 12.93 -12.51 -7.37
CA ARG A 17 12.67 -13.90 -7.74
C ARG A 17 11.94 -14.62 -6.62
N HIS A 18 10.91 -15.37 -6.97
CA HIS A 18 10.18 -16.23 -6.04
C HIS A 18 9.57 -17.40 -6.80
N ASP A 19 9.72 -18.61 -6.26
CA ASP A 19 9.21 -19.87 -6.83
C ASP A 19 9.66 -20.14 -8.28
N GLY A 20 10.90 -19.78 -8.62
CA GLY A 20 11.44 -19.96 -9.97
C GLY A 20 11.03 -18.86 -10.97
N ASP A 21 10.07 -18.01 -10.61
CA ASP A 21 9.58 -16.91 -11.44
C ASP A 21 10.18 -15.55 -11.05
N GLU A 22 10.17 -14.63 -12.02
CA GLU A 22 10.54 -13.23 -11.84
C GLU A 22 9.29 -12.35 -11.71
N TRP A 23 9.28 -11.53 -10.67
CA TRP A 23 8.17 -10.66 -10.32
C TRP A 23 8.66 -9.22 -10.23
N ALA A 24 7.79 -8.27 -10.58
CA ALA A 24 8.09 -6.85 -10.47
C ALA A 24 6.99 -6.10 -9.71
N PHE A 25 7.38 -5.07 -8.97
CA PHE A 25 6.45 -4.17 -8.29
C PHE A 25 7.00 -2.74 -8.23
N THR A 26 6.11 -1.78 -8.05
CA THR A 26 6.46 -0.35 -8.04
C THR A 26 6.32 0.26 -6.64
N ILE A 27 7.20 1.20 -6.31
CA ILE A 27 7.15 1.99 -5.08
C ILE A 27 7.15 3.47 -5.44
N GLN A 28 6.23 4.23 -4.85
CA GLN A 28 6.26 5.69 -4.87
C GLN A 28 7.27 6.21 -3.83
N ALA A 29 8.25 7.00 -4.25
CA ALA A 29 9.27 7.58 -3.38
C ALA A 29 9.71 8.97 -3.86
N LYS A 30 10.34 9.76 -2.98
CA LYS A 30 10.77 11.14 -3.31
C LYS A 30 11.95 11.14 -4.29
N ASP A 31 12.84 10.17 -4.13
CA ASP A 31 14.04 9.98 -4.93
C ASP A 31 14.48 8.50 -4.87
N ALA A 32 15.55 8.17 -5.57
CA ALA A 32 16.08 6.81 -5.61
C ALA A 32 16.63 6.32 -4.26
N ALA A 33 17.07 7.22 -3.37
CA ALA A 33 17.55 6.87 -2.04
C ALA A 33 16.37 6.46 -1.13
N ASP A 34 15.31 7.27 -1.08
CA ASP A 34 14.04 6.96 -0.39
C ASP A 34 13.43 5.65 -0.92
N ALA A 35 13.47 5.41 -2.24
CA ALA A 35 12.98 4.17 -2.83
C ALA A 35 13.73 2.93 -2.30
N ARG A 36 15.07 3.02 -2.19
CA ARG A 36 15.91 1.94 -1.65
C ARG A 36 15.69 1.74 -0.15
N GLU A 37 15.49 2.81 0.62
CA GLU A 37 15.15 2.71 2.04
C GLU A 37 13.79 2.04 2.26
N ARG A 38 12.78 2.38 1.44
CA ARG A 38 11.47 1.71 1.47
C ARG A 38 11.54 0.23 1.07
N LEU A 39 12.39 -0.12 0.10
CA LEU A 39 12.64 -1.52 -0.25
C LEU A 39 13.20 -2.31 0.95
N LYS A 40 14.12 -1.72 1.72
CA LYS A 40 14.60 -2.34 2.96
C LYS A 40 13.48 -2.45 3.99
N ALA A 41 12.63 -1.43 4.13
CA ALA A 41 11.50 -1.47 5.05
C ALA A 41 10.49 -2.59 4.74
N LEU A 42 10.32 -2.93 3.45
CA LEU A 42 9.43 -3.99 2.98
C LEU A 42 9.81 -5.38 3.51
N THR A 43 11.08 -5.64 3.83
CA THR A 43 11.47 -6.94 4.42
C THR A 43 10.86 -7.16 5.81
N TRP A 44 10.43 -6.10 6.49
CA TRP A 44 9.73 -6.16 7.78
C TRP A 44 8.22 -5.94 7.64
N ALA A 45 7.70 -5.93 6.41
CA ALA A 45 6.27 -5.81 6.19
C ALA A 45 5.52 -7.00 6.82
N ARG A 46 4.37 -6.72 7.42
CA ARG A 46 3.50 -7.74 8.01
C ARG A 46 2.35 -8.03 7.05
N TYR A 47 2.08 -9.31 6.81
CA TYR A 47 0.87 -9.73 6.10
C TYR A 47 -0.38 -9.24 6.84
N GLN A 48 -1.22 -8.45 6.17
CA GLN A 48 -2.46 -7.87 6.73
C GLN A 48 -3.73 -8.62 6.28
N GLY A 49 -3.57 -9.70 5.50
CA GLY A 49 -4.69 -10.39 4.88
C GLY A 49 -4.84 -10.08 3.39
N GLN A 50 -5.88 -10.64 2.78
CA GLN A 50 -6.22 -10.43 1.39
C GLN A 50 -7.05 -9.16 1.22
N LEU A 51 -6.72 -8.34 0.20
CA LEU A 51 -7.57 -7.24 -0.21
C LEU A 51 -8.85 -7.78 -0.84
N VAL A 52 -9.99 -7.60 -0.18
CA VAL A 52 -11.30 -8.13 -0.65
C VAL A 52 -12.09 -7.10 -1.45
N ALA A 53 -11.94 -5.82 -1.14
CA ALA A 53 -12.64 -4.74 -1.85
C ALA A 53 -11.88 -3.42 -1.74
N VAL A 54 -11.96 -2.60 -2.79
CA VAL A 54 -11.56 -1.20 -2.80
C VAL A 54 -12.82 -0.36 -2.84
N VAL A 55 -13.12 0.36 -1.75
CA VAL A 55 -14.31 1.21 -1.66
C VAL A 55 -13.91 2.66 -1.89
N PRO A 56 -14.49 3.36 -2.89
CA PRO A 56 -14.21 4.78 -3.12
C PRO A 56 -14.53 5.63 -1.89
N ALA A 57 -13.68 6.61 -1.58
CA ALA A 57 -13.89 7.51 -0.45
C ALA A 57 -15.22 8.29 -0.53
N ALA A 58 -15.74 8.50 -1.74
CA ALA A 58 -17.03 9.13 -2.01
C ALA A 58 -18.22 8.39 -1.35
N ALA A 59 -18.10 7.08 -1.09
CA ALA A 59 -19.11 6.31 -0.38
C ALA A 59 -19.26 6.73 1.11
N GLY A 60 -18.29 7.46 1.66
CA GLY A 60 -18.42 8.15 2.93
C GLY A 60 -18.77 7.23 4.11
N PRO A 61 -19.68 7.65 5.01
CA PRO A 61 -20.08 6.85 6.18
C PRO A 61 -20.68 5.48 5.84
N LEU A 62 -21.29 5.32 4.65
CA LEU A 62 -21.89 4.05 4.23
C LEU A 62 -20.83 2.97 4.02
N ALA A 63 -19.64 3.34 3.53
CA ALA A 63 -18.51 2.41 3.42
C ALA A 63 -18.11 1.84 4.79
N LYS A 64 -18.07 2.70 5.83
CA LYS A 64 -17.75 2.27 7.20
C LYS A 64 -18.83 1.33 7.75
N ALA A 65 -20.11 1.66 7.54
CA ALA A 65 -21.22 0.82 7.99
C ALA A 65 -21.21 -0.56 7.31
N ALA A 66 -20.96 -0.60 5.99
CA ALA A 66 -20.88 -1.85 5.23
C ALA A 66 -19.70 -2.72 5.68
N VAL A 67 -18.52 -2.13 5.91
CA VAL A 67 -17.36 -2.85 6.44
C VAL A 67 -17.63 -3.37 7.86
N TRP A 68 -18.25 -2.56 8.71
CA TRP A 68 -18.60 -2.97 10.08
C TRP A 68 -19.58 -4.15 10.07
N LEU A 69 -20.65 -4.08 9.27
CA LEU A 69 -21.60 -5.18 9.09
C LEU A 69 -20.89 -6.43 8.58
N ARG A 70 -20.12 -6.35 7.50
CA ARG A 70 -19.34 -7.48 6.96
C ARG A 70 -18.50 -8.12 8.07
N ASN A 71 -17.73 -7.32 8.80
CA ASN A 71 -16.82 -7.83 9.82
C ASN A 71 -17.56 -8.42 11.04
N ALA A 72 -18.81 -8.01 11.31
CA ALA A 72 -19.66 -8.61 12.33
C ALA A 72 -20.19 -10.00 11.93
N PHE A 73 -20.38 -10.26 10.63
CA PHE A 73 -20.87 -11.55 10.11
C PHE A 73 -19.77 -12.52 9.67
N VAL A 74 -18.54 -12.04 9.45
CA VAL A 74 -17.38 -12.86 9.03
C VAL A 74 -16.51 -13.28 10.25
N LYS A 75 -17.02 -13.07 11.46
CA LYS A 75 -16.34 -13.43 12.71
C LYS A 75 -16.58 -14.88 13.10
#